data_AF-A0A927GL94-F1
#
_entry.id   AF-A0A927GL94-F1
#
_cell.length_a   1.000
_cell.length_b   1.000
_cell.length_c   1.000
_cell.angle_alpha   90.00
_cell.angle_beta   90.00
_cell.angle_gamma   90.00
#
_symmetry.space_group_name_H-M   'P 1'
#
loop_
_entity.id
_entity.type
_entity.pdbx_description
1 polymer ?
#
loop_
_entity_poly.entity_id
_entity_poly.type
_entity_poly.pdbx_seq_one_letter_code
_entity_poly.pdbx_strand_id
1 'polypeptide(L)'
;MNRLLALFLAGLVLLQTLGQEVLVVNYQLNKARITERYCVNKARPRLQCNGKCHLARQLRKADATEKKAPGGSLGKVKYELLPSATVALCPPRQWWAAASGYPARAAACYRVVPGAGIFRPPRPLS
;
A
#
# COMPACT_ATOMS: atom_id res chain seq x y z
N MET A 1 20.23 11.23 -28.70
CA MET A 1 20.71 11.56 -27.34
C MET A 1 19.60 11.71 -26.30
N ASN A 2 18.60 12.57 -26.53
CA ASN A 2 17.64 12.98 -25.47
C ASN A 2 16.78 11.84 -24.89
N ARG A 3 16.45 10.82 -25.70
CA ARG A 3 15.73 9.62 -25.22
C ARG A 3 16.55 8.80 -24.24
N LEU A 4 17.84 8.61 -24.51
CA LEU A 4 18.74 7.90 -23.60
C LEU A 4 18.93 8.70 -22.30
N LEU A 5 19.03 10.01 -22.41
CA LEU A 5 19.14 10.90 -21.25
C LEU A 5 17.87 10.88 -20.38
N ALA A 6 16.69 10.86 -21.00
CA ALA A 6 15.41 10.69 -20.29
C ALA A 6 15.30 9.33 -19.60
N LEU A 7 15.69 8.24 -20.29
CA LEU A 7 15.71 6.89 -19.70
C LEU A 7 16.70 6.79 -18.52
N PHE A 8 17.86 7.43 -18.65
CA PHE A 8 18.88 7.49 -17.59
C PHE A 8 18.35 8.23 -16.36
N LEU A 9 17.75 9.41 -16.54
CA LEU A 9 17.13 10.17 -15.45
C LEU A 9 15.99 9.40 -14.79
N ALA A 10 15.12 8.76 -15.58
CA ALA A 10 14.07 7.91 -15.03
C ALA A 10 14.66 6.76 -14.19
N GLY A 11 15.69 6.09 -14.71
CA GLY A 11 16.39 5.01 -14.00
C GLY A 11 16.99 5.46 -12.67
N LEU A 12 17.57 6.66 -12.59
CA LEU A 12 18.09 7.22 -11.34
C LEU A 12 16.99 7.45 -10.30
N VAL A 13 15.81 7.93 -10.70
CA VAL A 13 14.66 8.11 -9.80
C VAL A 13 14.12 6.75 -9.34
N LEU A 14 14.02 5.77 -10.24
CA LEU A 14 13.61 4.40 -9.93
C LEU A 14 14.59 3.70 -8.98
N LEU A 15 15.90 3.96 -9.10
CA LEU A 15 16.91 3.36 -8.23
C LEU A 15 16.77 3.79 -6.76
N GLN A 16 16.20 4.97 -6.50
CA GLN A 16 15.98 5.49 -5.15
C GLN A 16 14.97 4.64 -4.35
N THR A 17 14.04 3.93 -5.01
CA THR A 17 12.99 3.15 -4.33
C THR A 17 13.40 1.70 -4.03
N LEU A 18 14.52 1.21 -4.58
CA LEU A 18 14.89 -0.21 -4.52
C LEU A 18 15.53 -0.65 -3.18
N GLY A 19 15.72 0.25 -2.22
CA GLY A 19 16.42 -0.06 -0.97
C GLY A 19 15.79 -1.21 -0.16
N GLN A 20 14.47 -1.18 0.04
CA GLN A 20 13.77 -2.24 0.78
C GLN A 20 13.63 -3.54 -0.03
N GLU A 21 13.49 -3.44 -1.35
CA GLU A 21 13.37 -4.61 -2.22
C GLU A 21 14.66 -5.44 -2.23
N VAL A 22 15.82 -4.77 -2.26
CA VAL A 22 17.14 -5.45 -2.19
C VAL A 22 17.29 -6.28 -0.91
N LEU A 23 16.76 -5.80 0.23
CA LEU A 23 16.76 -6.53 1.49
C LEU A 23 15.95 -7.84 1.41
N VAL A 24 14.78 -7.79 0.77
CA VAL A 24 13.91 -8.96 0.59
C VAL A 24 14.54 -9.95 -0.39
N VAL A 25 15.07 -9.47 -1.52
CA VAL A 25 15.75 -10.32 -2.52
C VAL A 25 16.96 -11.03 -1.90
N ASN A 26 17.80 -10.29 -1.17
CA ASN A 26 18.96 -10.88 -0.49
C ASN A 26 18.54 -11.95 0.55
N TYR A 27 17.44 -11.74 1.26
CA TYR A 27 16.89 -12.73 2.18
C TYR A 27 16.45 -14.01 1.46
N GLN A 28 15.79 -13.88 0.29
CA GLN A 28 15.34 -15.06 -0.47
C GLN A 28 16.52 -15.88 -0.99
N LEU A 29 17.54 -15.21 -1.53
CA LEU A 29 18.74 -15.86 -2.06
C LEU A 29 19.55 -16.57 -0.96
N ASN A 30 19.64 -15.95 0.23
CA ASN A 30 20.48 -16.45 1.33
C ASN A 30 19.67 -17.03 2.50
N LYS A 31 18.44 -17.49 2.25
CA LYS A 31 17.49 -17.87 3.30
C LYS A 31 18.06 -18.90 4.28
N ALA A 32 18.67 -19.98 3.76
CA ALA A 32 19.28 -21.04 4.58
C ALA A 32 20.42 -20.53 5.47
N ARG A 33 21.33 -19.72 4.92
CA ARG A 33 22.41 -19.11 5.71
C ARG A 33 21.84 -18.20 6.81
N ILE A 34 20.78 -17.46 6.50
CA ILE A 34 20.17 -16.53 7.45
C ILE A 34 19.44 -17.28 8.57
N THR A 35 18.76 -18.38 8.24
CA THR A 35 18.11 -19.22 9.25
C THR A 35 19.14 -19.82 10.20
N GLU A 36 20.26 -20.32 9.67
CA GLU A 36 21.32 -20.97 10.44
C GLU A 36 22.16 -20.03 11.30
N ARG A 37 22.39 -18.78 10.88
CA ARG A 37 23.25 -17.85 11.63
C ARG A 37 22.48 -16.81 12.45
N TYR A 38 21.37 -16.28 11.92
CA TYR A 38 20.73 -15.10 12.50
C TYR A 38 19.33 -15.35 13.09
N CYS A 39 18.70 -16.50 12.83
CA CYS A 39 17.38 -16.79 13.40
C CYS A 39 17.47 -17.10 14.91
N VAL A 40 16.73 -16.34 15.73
CA VAL A 40 16.61 -16.57 17.17
C VAL A 40 15.62 -17.67 17.54
N ASN A 41 14.64 -17.96 16.67
CA ASN A 41 13.55 -18.91 16.93
C ASN A 41 13.85 -20.34 16.44
N LYS A 42 15.12 -20.71 16.25
CA LYS A 42 15.52 -22.06 15.77
C LYS A 42 15.01 -23.18 16.66
N ALA A 43 14.99 -22.96 17.98
CA ALA A 43 14.52 -23.93 18.97
C ALA A 43 12.99 -24.14 18.95
N ARG A 44 12.22 -23.36 18.17
CA ARG A 44 10.76 -23.42 18.11
C ARG A 44 10.27 -23.65 16.66
N PRO A 45 10.39 -24.88 16.13
CA PRO A 45 10.02 -25.20 14.76
C PRO A 45 8.52 -24.99 14.47
N ARG A 46 7.65 -25.07 15.50
CA ARG A 46 6.20 -24.81 15.38
C ARG A 46 5.87 -23.40 14.86
N LEU A 47 6.77 -22.43 15.02
CA LEU A 47 6.55 -21.04 14.59
C LEU A 47 6.87 -20.77 13.11
N GLN A 48 7.48 -21.74 12.39
CA GLN A 48 7.86 -21.60 10.98
C GLN A 48 8.56 -20.26 10.64
N CYS A 49 9.42 -19.79 11.56
CA CYS A 49 10.06 -18.47 11.47
C CYS A 49 10.96 -18.37 10.25
N ASN A 50 11.80 -19.38 9.98
CA ASN A 50 12.65 -19.44 8.80
C ASN A 50 13.48 -18.16 8.55
N GLY A 51 14.00 -17.51 9.60
CA GLY A 51 14.81 -16.30 9.48
C GLY A 51 14.01 -14.99 9.25
N LYS A 52 12.67 -15.05 9.19
CA LYS A 52 11.80 -13.86 9.06
C LYS A 52 11.99 -12.83 10.17
N CYS A 53 12.38 -13.26 11.37
CA CYS A 53 12.68 -12.36 12.48
C CYS A 53 13.87 -11.42 12.19
N HIS A 54 14.87 -11.90 11.45
CA HIS A 54 16.01 -11.10 11.04
C HIS A 54 15.61 -10.08 9.96
N LEU A 55 14.87 -10.52 8.94
CA LEU A 55 14.35 -9.65 7.88
C LEU A 55 13.49 -8.52 8.46
N ALA A 56 12.55 -8.84 9.37
CA ALA A 56 11.71 -7.86 10.03
C ALA A 56 12.52 -6.80 10.80
N ARG A 57 13.64 -7.20 11.42
CA ARG A 57 14.54 -6.27 12.12
C ARG A 57 15.28 -5.35 11.15
N GLN A 58 15.69 -5.85 9.99
CA GLN A 58 16.36 -5.04 8.98
C GLN A 58 15.40 -4.04 8.32
N LEU A 59 14.17 -4.46 8.00
CA LEU A 59 13.14 -3.58 7.45
C LEU A 59 12.80 -2.44 8.42
N ARG A 60 12.58 -2.74 9.70
CA ARG A 60 12.33 -1.72 10.74
C ARG A 60 13.49 -0.72 10.90
N LYS A 61 14.73 -1.18 10.72
CA LYS A 61 15.91 -0.29 10.74
C LYS A 61 15.92 0.63 9.52
N ALA A 62 15.64 0.09 8.33
CA ALA A 62 15.51 0.86 7.09
C ALA A 62 14.41 1.93 7.20
N ASP A 63 13.24 1.56 7.72
CA ASP A 63 12.13 2.50 7.99
C ASP A 63 12.52 3.60 8.98
N ALA A 64 13.29 3.24 10.02
CA ALA A 64 13.73 4.20 11.03
C ALA A 64 14.79 5.17 10.49
N THR A 65 15.65 4.74 9.56
CA THR A 65 16.61 5.61 8.87
C THR A 65 15.92 6.56 7.90
N GLU A 66 14.91 6.11 7.16
CA GLU A 66 14.11 6.97 6.28
C GLU A 66 13.40 8.08 7.08
N LYS A 67 12.84 7.75 8.25
CA LYS A 67 12.19 8.73 9.14
C LYS A 67 13.13 9.74 9.77
N LYS A 68 14.45 9.46 9.80
CA LYS A 68 15.48 10.34 10.37
C LYS A 68 16.26 11.12 9.32
N ALA A 69 16.14 10.79 8.04
CA ALA A 69 16.68 11.60 6.96
C ALA A 69 15.92 12.93 6.88
N PRO A 70 16.60 14.06 6.61
CA PRO A 70 15.96 15.40 6.58
C PRO A 70 14.92 15.59 5.46
N GLY A 71 14.59 14.55 4.68
CA GLY A 71 13.49 14.53 3.71
C GLY A 71 12.25 13.71 4.13
N GLY A 72 12.24 13.11 5.32
CA GLY A 72 11.23 12.14 5.77
C GLY A 72 10.09 12.69 6.64
N SER A 73 9.86 14.00 6.69
CA SER A 73 8.74 14.61 7.45
C SER A 73 7.38 14.56 6.71
N LEU A 74 7.22 13.67 5.73
CA LEU A 74 5.94 13.40 5.06
C LEU A 74 4.96 12.54 5.90
N GLY A 75 5.29 12.27 7.17
CA GLY A 75 4.44 11.51 8.12
C GLY A 75 3.82 12.33 9.27
N LYS A 76 4.06 13.65 9.30
CA LYS A 76 3.44 14.60 10.23
C LYS A 76 3.31 15.97 9.57
N VAL A 77 2.81 16.00 8.34
CA VAL A 77 2.27 17.25 7.81
C VAL A 77 0.96 17.48 8.55
N LYS A 78 1.04 18.17 9.70
CA LYS A 78 -0.11 18.87 10.25
C LYS A 78 -0.54 19.83 9.14
N TYR A 79 -1.63 19.52 8.44
CA TYR A 79 -2.21 20.36 7.38
C TYR A 79 -2.81 21.65 7.98
N GLU A 80 -2.07 22.34 8.86
CA GLU A 80 -2.46 23.64 9.42
C GLU A 80 -1.68 24.80 8.83
N LEU A 81 -0.97 24.57 7.74
CA LEU A 81 -0.64 25.62 6.80
C LEU A 81 -1.08 25.18 5.41
N LEU A 82 -2.39 25.20 5.17
CA LEU A 82 -2.83 25.76 3.89
C LEU A 82 -2.33 27.22 3.94
N PRO A 83 -1.37 27.64 3.10
CA PRO A 83 -1.33 29.04 2.78
C PRO A 83 -2.69 29.30 2.15
N SER A 84 -3.40 30.31 2.65
CA SER A 84 -4.46 31.00 1.92
C SER A 84 -3.89 31.70 0.68
N ALA A 85 -3.05 31.01 -0.09
CA ALA A 85 -2.84 31.32 -1.48
C ALA A 85 -4.11 30.83 -2.15
N THR A 86 -5.04 31.77 -2.33
CA THR A 86 -6.06 31.69 -3.36
C THR A 86 -5.36 31.23 -4.63
N VAL A 87 -5.47 29.92 -4.91
CA VAL A 87 -5.19 29.40 -6.23
C VAL A 87 -6.16 30.18 -7.10
N ALA A 88 -5.64 31.15 -7.84
CA ALA A 88 -6.35 31.72 -8.98
C ALA A 88 -6.47 30.59 -9.98
N LEU A 89 -7.44 29.70 -9.72
CA LEU A 89 -7.93 28.72 -10.67
C LEU A 89 -8.36 29.58 -11.85
N CYS A 90 -7.61 29.49 -12.95
CA CYS A 90 -8.12 29.84 -14.26
C CYS A 90 -9.57 29.35 -14.30
N PRO A 91 -10.56 30.21 -14.62
CA PRO A 91 -11.94 29.77 -14.66
C PRO A 91 -11.99 28.53 -15.57
N PRO A 92 -12.69 27.46 -15.17
CA PRO A 92 -12.78 26.29 -16.01
C PRO A 92 -13.30 26.76 -17.36
N ARG A 93 -12.52 26.50 -18.42
CA ARG A 93 -12.97 26.72 -19.78
C ARG A 93 -14.27 25.93 -19.91
N GLN A 94 -15.39 26.64 -19.94
CA GLN A 94 -16.72 26.06 -19.99
C GLN A 94 -16.87 25.37 -21.34
N TRP A 95 -16.44 24.12 -21.42
CA TRP A 95 -16.99 23.22 -22.40
C TRP A 95 -18.43 22.99 -21.96
N TRP A 96 -19.31 23.56 -22.76
CA TRP A 96 -20.73 23.34 -22.79
C TRP A 96 -20.91 21.82 -22.84
N ALA A 97 -21.11 21.23 -21.66
CA ALA A 97 -21.63 19.89 -21.56
C ALA A 97 -23.00 19.97 -22.23
N ALA A 98 -23.11 19.48 -23.46
CA ALA A 98 -24.40 19.18 -24.03
C ALA A 98 -25.13 18.35 -22.97
N ALA A 99 -26.22 18.88 -22.45
CA ALA A 99 -27.05 18.19 -21.47
C ALA A 99 -27.72 17.01 -22.18
N SER A 100 -26.97 15.93 -22.39
CA SER A 100 -27.53 14.63 -22.73
C SER A 100 -28.20 14.14 -21.45
N GLY A 101 -29.49 14.45 -21.31
CA GLY A 101 -30.32 13.98 -20.22
C GLY A 101 -30.16 12.48 -20.04
N TYR A 102 -29.91 12.06 -18.81
CA TYR A 102 -29.77 10.65 -18.48
C TYR A 102 -31.09 9.92 -18.77
N PRO A 103 -31.08 8.72 -19.38
CA PRO A 103 -32.30 7.93 -19.50
C PRO A 103 -32.80 7.56 -18.10
N ALA A 104 -34.12 7.59 -17.91
CA ALA A 104 -34.74 7.19 -16.66
C ALA A 104 -34.33 5.73 -16.33
N ARG A 105 -33.79 5.52 -15.11
CA ARG A 105 -33.48 4.18 -14.61
C ARG A 105 -34.76 3.35 -14.58
N ALA A 106 -34.78 2.25 -15.33
CA ALA A 106 -35.83 1.24 -15.18
C ALA A 106 -35.78 0.71 -13.74
N ALA A 107 -36.88 0.86 -13.00
CA ALA A 107 -36.99 0.28 -11.67
C ALA A 107 -36.93 -1.25 -11.80
N ALA A 108 -35.92 -1.87 -11.20
CA ALA A 108 -35.82 -3.31 -11.14
C ALA A 108 -36.92 -3.84 -10.19
N CYS A 109 -38.02 -4.33 -10.76
CA CYS A 109 -39.01 -5.10 -10.04
C CYS A 109 -38.41 -6.48 -9.70
N TYR A 110 -37.69 -6.60 -8.58
CA TYR A 110 -37.41 -7.91 -8.04
C TYR A 110 -38.67 -8.44 -7.36
N ARG A 111 -39.15 -9.60 -7.83
CA ARG A 111 -40.25 -10.33 -7.21
C ARG A 111 -39.68 -11.04 -5.98
N VAL A 112 -40.05 -10.59 -4.78
CA VAL A 112 -39.76 -11.31 -3.54
C VAL A 112 -40.47 -12.66 -3.61
N VAL A 113 -39.72 -13.74 -3.78
CA VAL A 113 -40.20 -15.10 -3.51
C VAL A 113 -40.06 -15.30 -2.00
N PRO A 114 -41.14 -15.54 -1.24
CA PRO A 114 -41.01 -15.89 0.16
C PRO A 114 -40.34 -17.27 0.25
N GLY A 115 -39.01 -17.27 0.39
CA GLY A 115 -38.27 -18.47 0.72
C GLY A 115 -38.68 -18.87 2.14
N ALA A 116 -39.44 -19.95 2.27
CA ALA A 116 -39.82 -20.56 3.53
C ALA A 116 -38.59 -21.18 4.21
N GLY A 117 -37.67 -20.33 4.69
CA GLY A 117 -36.57 -20.69 5.57
C GLY A 117 -36.85 -20.12 6.94
N ILE A 118 -37.50 -20.89 7.81
CA ILE A 118 -37.63 -20.54 9.23
C ILE A 118 -36.23 -20.61 9.82
N PHE A 119 -35.61 -19.46 10.08
CA PHE A 119 -34.33 -19.35 10.76
C PHE A 119 -34.41 -20.06 12.12
N ARG A 120 -33.53 -21.05 12.35
CA ARG A 120 -33.39 -21.74 13.63
C ARG A 120 -32.03 -21.38 14.23
N PRO A 121 -31.96 -20.46 15.20
CA PRO A 121 -30.71 -20.15 15.86
C PRO A 121 -30.22 -21.35 16.70
N PRO A 122 -28.90 -21.58 16.78
CA PRO A 122 -28.34 -22.61 17.64
C PRO A 122 -28.53 -22.24 19.12
N ARG A 123 -29.01 -23.20 19.93
CA ARG A 123 -29.11 -23.02 21.39
C ARG A 123 -27.72 -23.14 22.02
N PRO A 124 -27.38 -22.30 23.02
CA PRO A 124 -26.13 -22.46 23.76
C PRO A 124 -26.15 -23.76 24.57
N LEU A 125 -25.05 -24.49 24.52
CA LEU A 125 -24.77 -25.64 25.39
C LEU A 125 -24.49 -25.10 26.80
N SER A 126 -25.26 -25.58 27.79
CA SER A 126 -25.04 -25.35 29.22
C SER A 126 -23.71 -25.91 29.69
#